data_AF-B0EAL3-F1
#
_entry.id   AF-B0EAL3-F1
#
_cell.length_a   1.000
_cell.length_b   1.000
_cell.length_c   1.000
_cell.angle_alpha   90.00
_cell.angle_beta   90.00
_cell.angle_gamma   90.00
#
_symmetry.space_group_name_H-M   'P 1'
#
loop_
_entity.id
_entity.type
_entity.pdbx_description
1 polymer ?
#
loop_
_entity_poly.entity_id
_entity_poly.type
_entity_poly.pdbx_seq_one_letter_code
_entity_poly.pdbx_strand_id
1 'polypeptide(L)'
;MAYANLETETTGGFTQSSPRKNVENKNVVFPLTALSFIHTESNNKKQFTYKQVVLNTVVVCGRITSIDIQNDVKRYTINDSTGSVVVGVYQTDSTEENIEVGQYIKCVGKIKKFSQETYILASRLPLVVDVNHMMTHLIECAYALSKLK
;
A
#
# COMPACT_ATOMS: atom_id res chain seq x y z
N MET A 1 11.88 -42.56 55.19
CA MET A 1 10.54 -41.94 55.33
C MET A 1 10.75 -40.49 55.77
N ALA A 2 10.13 -39.53 55.05
CA ALA A 2 10.09 -38.06 55.24
C ALA A 2 11.43 -37.30 55.00
N TYR A 3 11.68 -36.56 53.89
CA TYR A 3 11.11 -35.29 53.34
C TYR A 3 11.28 -34.09 54.32
N ALA A 4 11.74 -32.88 53.98
CA ALA A 4 11.84 -32.13 52.71
C ALA A 4 12.92 -31.01 52.81
N ASN A 5 13.77 -30.84 51.78
CA ASN A 5 13.83 -29.73 50.80
C ASN A 5 14.33 -28.35 51.28
N LEU A 6 15.54 -28.02 50.83
CA LEU A 6 16.19 -26.71 50.89
C LEU A 6 15.44 -25.67 50.04
N GLU A 7 15.44 -24.44 50.52
CA GLU A 7 15.00 -23.23 49.84
C GLU A 7 15.79 -23.02 48.54
N THR A 8 15.09 -23.02 47.40
CA THR A 8 15.65 -22.59 46.12
C THR A 8 15.36 -21.12 45.91
N GLU A 9 16.32 -20.25 46.21
CA GLU A 9 16.38 -18.91 45.62
C GLU A 9 16.77 -19.05 44.14
N THR A 10 15.82 -18.84 43.24
CA THR A 10 16.12 -18.51 41.84
C THR A 10 15.35 -17.25 41.46
N THR A 11 15.89 -16.12 41.92
CA THR A 11 15.47 -14.78 41.50
C THR A 11 15.99 -14.53 40.08
N GLY A 12 15.25 -15.01 39.08
CA GLY A 12 15.54 -14.83 37.66
C GLY A 12 14.35 -14.24 36.93
N GLY A 13 14.20 -12.92 36.96
CA GLY A 13 13.10 -12.20 36.31
C GLY A 13 13.58 -10.92 35.63
N PHE A 14 14.38 -11.03 34.58
CA PHE A 14 14.72 -9.88 33.73
C PHE A 14 13.52 -9.53 32.84
N THR A 15 12.69 -8.58 33.26
CA THR A 15 11.85 -7.84 32.31
C THR A 15 12.71 -6.76 31.65
N GLN A 16 13.31 -7.06 30.49
CA GLN A 16 13.76 -6.00 29.59
C GLN A 16 12.51 -5.30 29.03
N SER A 17 12.02 -4.29 29.75
CA SER A 17 11.16 -3.27 29.16
C SER A 17 12.01 -2.42 28.23
N SER A 18 12.24 -2.89 27.01
CA SER A 18 12.69 -2.02 25.94
C SER A 18 11.65 -0.91 25.79
N PRO A 19 12.03 0.38 25.75
CA PRO A 19 11.06 1.42 25.46
C PRO A 19 10.54 1.16 24.05
N ARG A 20 9.29 0.68 23.96
CA ARG A 20 8.56 0.68 22.68
C ARG A 20 8.51 2.13 22.26
N LYS A 21 9.36 2.50 21.30
CA LYS A 21 9.27 3.76 20.60
C LYS A 21 7.86 3.76 20.01
N ASN A 22 6.97 4.54 20.63
CA ASN A 22 5.60 4.72 20.17
C ASN A 22 5.68 5.58 18.91
N VAL A 23 6.26 5.01 17.85
CA VAL A 23 6.06 5.52 16.52
C VAL A 23 4.60 5.21 16.28
N GLU A 24 3.75 6.22 16.41
CA GLU A 24 2.42 6.20 15.81
C GLU A 24 2.63 5.93 14.31
N ASN A 25 2.80 4.66 13.94
CA ASN A 25 2.59 4.21 12.59
C ASN A 25 1.07 4.25 12.42
N LYS A 26 0.51 5.46 12.28
CA LYS A 26 -0.80 5.62 11.70
C LYS A 26 -0.66 5.02 10.32
N ASN A 27 -1.10 3.77 10.17
CA ASN A 27 -1.24 3.10 8.89
C ASN A 27 -2.35 3.84 8.13
N VAL A 28 -2.02 5.03 7.63
CA VAL A 28 -2.91 5.85 6.85
C VAL A 28 -2.85 5.33 5.43
N VAL A 29 -4.03 5.01 4.90
CA VAL A 29 -4.22 4.78 3.48
C VAL A 29 -4.36 6.15 2.84
N PHE A 30 -3.44 6.52 1.96
CA PHE A 30 -3.42 7.84 1.33
C PHE A 30 -3.97 7.77 -0.10
N PRO A 31 -5.05 8.51 -0.45
CA PRO A 31 -5.56 8.51 -1.81
C PRO A 31 -4.62 9.33 -2.71
N LEU A 32 -4.20 8.75 -3.84
CA LEU A 32 -3.34 9.41 -4.82
C LEU A 32 -3.98 9.43 -6.20
N THR A 33 -3.72 10.53 -6.91
CA THR A 33 -3.86 10.58 -8.35
C THR A 33 -2.63 9.95 -9.01
N ALA A 34 -2.75 9.53 -10.27
CA ALA A 34 -1.62 9.03 -11.05
C ALA A 34 -0.51 10.08 -11.16
N LEU A 35 -0.87 11.36 -11.33
CA LEU A 35 0.10 12.45 -11.36
C LEU A 35 0.87 12.58 -10.04
N SER A 36 0.18 12.56 -8.90
CA SER A 36 0.83 12.62 -7.60
C SER A 36 1.73 11.41 -7.36
N PHE A 37 1.32 10.22 -7.84
CA PHE A 37 2.13 9.01 -7.80
C PHE A 37 3.43 9.15 -8.61
N ILE A 38 3.38 9.69 -9.82
CA ILE A 38 4.56 9.90 -10.68
C ILE A 38 5.59 10.82 -10.00
N HIS A 39 5.10 11.80 -9.24
CA HIS A 39 5.93 12.74 -8.48
C HIS A 39 6.32 12.22 -7.09
N THR A 40 6.14 10.93 -6.81
CA THR A 40 6.64 10.33 -5.57
C THR A 40 8.15 10.17 -5.62
N GLU A 41 8.79 10.47 -4.51
CA GLU A 41 10.23 10.33 -4.33
C GLU A 41 10.51 9.10 -3.46
N SER A 42 11.57 8.35 -3.78
CA SER A 42 12.03 7.25 -2.93
C SER A 42 13.33 7.65 -2.26
N ASN A 43 13.41 7.48 -0.94
CA ASN A 43 14.66 7.66 -0.21
C ASN A 43 15.50 6.36 -0.16
N ASN A 44 16.74 6.45 0.32
CA ASN A 44 17.66 5.31 0.47
C ASN A 44 17.14 4.21 1.42
N LYS A 45 16.12 4.51 2.23
CA LYS A 45 15.46 3.56 3.14
C LYS A 45 14.24 2.88 2.52
N LYS A 46 14.05 2.98 1.20
CA LYS A 46 12.89 2.46 0.46
C LYS A 46 11.55 3.00 0.97
N GLN A 47 11.55 4.20 1.57
CA GLN A 47 10.32 4.91 1.91
C GLN A 47 9.98 5.83 0.75
N PHE A 48 8.69 5.85 0.41
CA PHE A 48 8.15 6.74 -0.59
C PHE A 48 7.59 7.98 0.09
N THR A 49 7.86 9.14 -0.49
CA THR A 49 7.37 10.42 0.01
C THR A 49 6.71 11.22 -1.11
N TYR A 50 5.69 11.98 -0.76
CA TYR A 50 5.09 12.99 -1.63
C TYR A 50 4.83 14.24 -0.80
N LYS A 51 5.37 15.40 -1.22
CA LYS A 51 5.30 16.65 -0.46
C LYS A 51 5.65 16.47 1.03
N GLN A 52 6.79 15.82 1.31
CA GLN A 52 7.29 15.53 2.66
C GLN A 52 6.45 14.55 3.50
N VAL A 53 5.35 14.01 2.96
CA VAL A 53 4.53 12.99 3.64
C VAL A 53 5.02 11.61 3.27
N VAL A 54 5.25 10.77 4.28
CA VAL A 54 5.62 9.36 4.08
C VAL A 54 4.39 8.55 3.66
N LEU A 55 4.48 7.91 2.50
CA LEU A 55 3.44 7.07 1.92
C LEU A 55 3.71 5.61 2.30
N ASN A 56 2.82 5.01 3.09
CA ASN A 56 2.91 3.60 3.46
C ASN A 56 1.98 2.74 2.61
N THR A 57 0.68 3.03 2.67
CA THR A 57 -0.35 2.38 1.85
C THR A 57 -1.09 3.47 1.09
N VAL A 58 -1.38 3.21 -0.17
CA VAL A 58 -2.05 4.16 -1.07
C VAL A 58 -3.30 3.56 -1.66
N VAL A 59 -4.23 4.42 -2.04
CA VAL A 59 -5.38 4.07 -2.88
C VAL A 59 -5.28 4.80 -4.19
N VAL A 60 -5.55 4.08 -5.28
CA VAL A 60 -5.67 4.63 -6.63
C VAL A 60 -6.95 4.11 -7.27
N CYS A 61 -7.54 4.93 -8.13
CA CYS A 61 -8.70 4.56 -8.92
C CYS A 61 -8.49 5.04 -10.35
N GLY A 62 -8.84 4.23 -11.35
CA GLY A 62 -8.66 4.62 -12.74
C GLY A 62 -9.20 3.60 -13.73
N ARG A 63 -9.32 4.02 -14.99
CA ARG A 63 -9.72 3.16 -16.10
C ARG A 63 -8.55 2.32 -16.58
N ILE A 64 -8.74 1.02 -16.73
CA ILE A 64 -7.72 0.13 -17.26
C ILE A 64 -7.49 0.44 -18.74
N THR A 65 -6.23 0.68 -19.08
CA THR A 65 -5.76 0.98 -20.44
C THR A 65 -4.96 -0.17 -21.03
N SER A 66 -4.28 -0.96 -20.19
CA SER A 66 -3.62 -2.19 -20.61
C SER A 66 -3.53 -3.19 -19.46
N ILE A 67 -3.41 -4.47 -19.83
CA ILE A 67 -3.17 -5.59 -18.92
C ILE A 67 -1.96 -6.36 -19.45
N ASP A 68 -1.00 -6.65 -18.59
CA ASP A 68 0.19 -7.42 -18.91
C ASP A 68 0.52 -8.39 -17.77
N ILE A 69 1.37 -9.39 -18.01
CA ILE A 69 1.86 -10.33 -17.01
C ILE A 69 3.37 -10.32 -17.04
N GLN A 70 3.98 -10.03 -15.90
CA GLN A 70 5.44 -10.00 -15.76
C GLN A 70 5.85 -10.59 -14.42
N ASN A 71 6.74 -11.59 -14.42
CA ASN A 71 7.26 -12.23 -13.21
C ASN A 71 6.16 -12.68 -12.21
N ASP A 72 5.15 -13.41 -12.70
CA ASP A 72 3.99 -13.88 -11.92
C ASP A 72 3.12 -12.77 -11.30
N VAL A 73 3.33 -11.52 -11.72
CA VAL A 73 2.50 -10.37 -11.37
C VAL A 73 1.64 -10.00 -12.57
N LYS A 74 0.32 -10.07 -12.39
CA LYS A 74 -0.65 -9.48 -13.33
C LYS A 74 -0.69 -7.97 -13.11
N ARG A 75 -0.42 -7.20 -14.15
CA ARG A 75 -0.22 -5.76 -14.13
C ARG A 75 -1.34 -5.06 -14.87
N TYR A 76 -2.00 -4.12 -14.20
CA TYR A 76 -3.03 -3.27 -14.76
C TYR A 76 -2.47 -1.86 -14.89
N THR A 77 -2.39 -1.33 -16.10
CA THR A 77 -2.10 0.09 -16.30
C THR A 77 -3.41 0.85 -16.23
N ILE A 78 -3.57 1.70 -15.23
CA ILE A 78 -4.78 2.50 -15.04
C ILE A 78 -4.51 3.97 -15.32
N ASN A 79 -5.51 4.66 -15.84
CA ASN A 79 -5.49 6.10 -16.10
C ASN A 79 -6.67 6.79 -15.40
N ASP A 80 -6.38 7.84 -14.64
CA ASP A 80 -7.36 8.62 -13.86
C ASP A 80 -7.59 10.03 -14.43
N SER A 81 -7.17 10.27 -15.69
CA SER A 81 -7.13 11.57 -16.38
C SER A 81 -6.01 12.51 -15.94
N THR A 82 -5.26 12.20 -14.87
CA THR A 82 -4.08 12.98 -14.45
C THR A 82 -2.77 12.36 -14.92
N GLY A 83 -2.81 11.09 -15.30
CA GLY A 83 -1.68 10.31 -15.79
C GLY A 83 -2.02 8.83 -15.80
N SER A 84 -0.98 7.99 -15.93
CA SER A 84 -1.12 6.54 -15.84
C SER A 84 -0.24 5.98 -14.74
N VAL A 85 -0.72 4.93 -14.06
CA VAL A 85 0.03 4.20 -13.03
C VAL A 85 -0.18 2.70 -13.21
N VAL A 86 0.86 1.93 -12.89
CA VAL A 86 0.80 0.47 -12.95
C VAL A 86 0.46 -0.10 -11.58
N VAL A 87 -0.54 -0.98 -11.56
CA VAL A 87 -0.97 -1.74 -10.39
C VAL A 87 -0.68 -3.22 -10.62
N GLY A 88 0.15 -3.83 -9.78
CA GLY A 88 0.48 -5.25 -9.82
C GLY A 88 -0.32 -6.05 -8.79
N VAL A 89 -0.73 -7.27 -9.18
CA VAL A 89 -1.38 -8.28 -8.32
C VAL A 89 -0.67 -9.61 -8.53
N TYR A 90 -0.29 -10.31 -7.46
CA TYR A 90 0.28 -11.65 -7.60
C TYR A 90 -0.78 -12.63 -8.14
N GLN A 91 -0.41 -13.48 -9.10
CA GLN A 91 -1.34 -14.46 -9.68
C GLN A 91 -1.93 -15.44 -8.65
N THR A 92 -1.21 -15.73 -7.57
CA THR A 92 -1.74 -16.57 -6.48
C THR A 92 -2.96 -15.97 -5.80
N ASP A 93 -3.09 -14.64 -5.85
CA ASP A 93 -4.16 -13.89 -5.20
C ASP A 93 -5.27 -13.50 -6.19
N SER A 94 -5.08 -13.76 -7.49
CA SER A 94 -6.12 -13.53 -8.50
C SER A 94 -7.14 -14.67 -8.49
N THR A 95 -8.20 -14.51 -7.70
CA THR A 95 -9.47 -15.19 -8.04
C THR A 95 -9.93 -14.66 -9.40
N GLU A 96 -10.57 -15.52 -10.20
CA GLU A 96 -10.97 -15.28 -11.60
C GLU A 96 -12.06 -14.19 -11.78
N GLU A 97 -12.00 -13.07 -11.06
CA GLU A 97 -12.78 -11.90 -11.46
C GLU A 97 -12.21 -11.40 -12.81
N ASN A 98 -13.08 -11.44 -13.84
CA ASN A 98 -12.77 -10.98 -15.18
C ASN A 98 -12.63 -9.45 -15.21
N ILE A 99 -11.46 -8.99 -14.76
CA ILE A 99 -11.02 -7.61 -14.89
C ILE A 99 -10.48 -7.42 -16.30
N GLU A 100 -11.10 -6.52 -17.05
CA GLU A 100 -10.87 -6.27 -18.48
C GLU A 100 -10.44 -4.83 -18.77
N VAL A 101 -9.79 -4.65 -19.93
CA VAL A 101 -9.44 -3.32 -20.43
C VAL A 101 -10.70 -2.49 -20.63
N GLY A 102 -10.65 -1.23 -20.21
CA GLY A 102 -11.77 -0.29 -20.32
C GLY A 102 -12.64 -0.20 -19.07
N GLN A 103 -12.57 -1.16 -18.14
CA GLN A 103 -13.23 -1.07 -16.83
C GLN A 103 -12.51 -0.10 -15.91
N TYR A 104 -13.23 0.45 -14.93
CA TYR A 104 -12.64 1.21 -13.84
C TYR A 104 -12.33 0.29 -12.67
N ILE A 105 -11.17 0.45 -12.06
CA ILE A 105 -10.80 -0.28 -10.85
C ILE A 105 -10.38 0.66 -9.73
N LYS A 106 -10.63 0.24 -8.49
CA LYS A 106 -10.08 0.82 -7.27
C LYS A 106 -9.12 -0.18 -6.63
N CYS A 107 -7.91 0.26 -6.33
CA CYS A 107 -6.86 -0.56 -5.74
C CYS A 107 -6.30 0.09 -4.47
N VAL A 108 -6.13 -0.72 -3.42
CA VAL A 108 -5.38 -0.38 -2.21
C VAL A 108 -4.07 -1.17 -2.23
N GLY A 109 -2.93 -0.51 -2.09
CA GLY A 109 -1.64 -1.19 -2.21
C GLY A 109 -0.46 -0.44 -1.63
N LYS A 110 0.71 -1.07 -1.68
CA LYS A 110 1.98 -0.45 -1.29
C LYS A 110 2.75 -0.03 -2.53
N ILE A 111 3.42 1.11 -2.45
CA ILE A 111 4.33 1.53 -3.52
C ILE A 111 5.56 0.61 -3.49
N LYS A 112 5.95 0.13 -4.67
CA LYS A 112 7.13 -0.69 -4.91
C LYS A 112 7.96 -0.05 -6.01
N LYS A 113 9.27 -0.19 -5.90
CA LYS A 113 10.22 0.15 -6.96
C LYS A 113 11.00 -1.10 -7.29
N PHE A 114 10.97 -1.51 -8.56
CA PHE A 114 11.76 -2.60 -9.09
C PHE A 114 12.56 -2.09 -10.29
N SER A 115 13.89 -2.18 -10.20
CA SER A 115 14.79 -1.56 -11.17
C SER A 115 14.46 -0.06 -11.34
N GLN A 116 14.04 0.35 -12.54
CA GLN A 116 13.69 1.74 -12.89
C GLN A 116 12.20 2.05 -12.80
N GLU A 117 11.36 1.06 -12.51
CA GLU A 117 9.91 1.24 -12.53
C GLU A 117 9.34 1.30 -11.11
N THR A 118 8.50 2.31 -10.86
CA THR A 118 7.70 2.44 -9.64
C THR A 118 6.26 2.04 -9.95
N TYR A 119 5.70 1.11 -9.19
CA TYR A 119 4.34 0.61 -9.36
C TYR A 119 3.68 0.40 -7.99
N ILE A 120 2.37 0.17 -7.99
CA ILE A 120 1.61 -0.14 -6.79
C ILE A 120 1.39 -1.64 -6.74
N LEU A 121 1.90 -2.31 -5.72
CA LEU A 121 1.57 -3.71 -5.46
C LEU A 121 0.30 -3.76 -4.60
N ALA A 122 -0.77 -4.28 -5.18
CA ALA A 122 -2.06 -4.36 -4.52
C ALA A 122 -1.98 -5.27 -3.29
N SER A 123 -2.59 -4.83 -2.19
CA SER A 123 -2.70 -5.63 -0.96
C SER A 123 -3.84 -6.65 -1.04
N ARG A 124 -4.75 -6.47 -2.00
CA ARG A 124 -5.94 -7.27 -2.29
C ARG A 124 -6.25 -7.15 -3.78
N LEU A 125 -7.18 -7.98 -4.27
CA LEU A 125 -7.68 -7.83 -5.62
C LEU A 125 -8.27 -6.43 -5.85
N PRO A 126 -7.94 -5.78 -6.99
CA PRO A 126 -8.59 -4.54 -7.39
C PRO A 126 -10.09 -4.76 -7.57
N LEU A 127 -10.88 -3.83 -7.05
CA LEU A 127 -12.33 -3.87 -7.20
C LEU A 127 -12.73 -3.20 -8.50
N VAL A 128 -13.55 -3.86 -9.32
CA VAL A 128 -14.21 -3.21 -10.46
C VAL A 128 -15.25 -2.24 -9.91
N VAL A 129 -15.21 -1.00 -10.38
CA VAL A 129 -16.07 0.09 -9.89
C VAL A 129 -16.68 0.87 -11.06
N ASP A 130 -17.60 1.79 -10.74
CA ASP A 130 -18.21 2.70 -11.70
C ASP A 130 -17.49 4.06 -11.75
N VAL A 131 -17.98 4.95 -12.62
CA VAL A 131 -17.44 6.31 -12.79
C VAL A 131 -17.65 7.15 -11.52
N ASN A 132 -18.69 6.90 -10.74
CA ASN A 132 -18.97 7.65 -9.50
C ASN A 132 -17.87 7.41 -8.45
N HIS A 133 -17.37 6.18 -8.35
CA HIS A 133 -16.24 5.86 -7.49
C HIS A 133 -14.96 6.56 -7.94
N MET A 134 -14.73 6.67 -9.25
CA MET A 134 -13.60 7.44 -9.80
C MET A 134 -13.69 8.91 -9.42
N MET A 135 -14.86 9.54 -9.60
CA MET A 135 -15.07 10.94 -9.24
C MET A 135 -14.91 11.17 -7.74
N THR A 136 -15.46 10.27 -6.91
CA THR A 136 -15.31 10.32 -5.45
C THR A 136 -13.84 10.23 -5.06
N HIS A 137 -13.08 9.32 -5.67
CA HIS A 137 -11.64 9.18 -5.43
C HIS A 137 -10.87 10.46 -5.77
N LEU A 138 -11.19 11.14 -6.88
CA LEU A 138 -10.55 12.41 -7.22
C LEU A 138 -10.84 13.52 -6.18
N ILE A 139 -12.06 13.56 -5.65
CA ILE A 139 -12.43 14.47 -4.55
C ILE A 139 -11.65 14.11 -3.27
N GLU A 140 -11.54 12.83 -2.94
CA GLU A 140 -10.74 12.33 -1.80
C GLU A 140 -9.26 12.75 -1.95
N CYS A 141 -8.68 12.60 -3.14
CA CYS A 141 -7.31 13.04 -3.43
C CYS A 141 -7.13 14.54 -3.23
N ALA A 142 -8.03 15.36 -3.78
CA ALA A 142 -7.97 16.82 -3.64
C ALA A 142 -8.11 17.24 -2.17
N TYR A 143 -9.04 16.63 -1.44
CA TYR A 143 -9.22 16.89 -0.02
C TYR A 143 -7.98 16.48 0.79
N ALA A 144 -7.46 15.28 0.60
CA ALA A 144 -6.26 14.80 1.29
C ALA A 144 -5.06 15.72 1.02
N LEU A 145 -4.88 16.14 -0.25
CA LEU A 145 -3.83 17.05 -0.65
C LEU A 145 -3.97 18.43 0.02
N SER A 146 -5.20 18.96 0.15
CA SER A 146 -5.46 20.24 0.82
C SER A 146 -5.15 20.22 2.32
N LYS A 147 -5.09 19.03 2.93
CA LYS A 147 -4.77 18.83 4.34
C LYS A 147 -3.28 18.61 4.61
N LEU A 148 -2.47 18.46 3.56
CA LEU A 148 -1.02 18.43 3.72
C LEU A 148 -0.53 19.85 4.04
N LYS A 149 0.25 19.97 5.12
CA LYS A 149 0.85 21.23 5.56
C LYS A 149 2.20 21.45 4.90
#